data_AF-A0AAD6HV15-F1
#
_entry.id   AF-A0AAD6HV15-F1
#
_cell.length_a   1.000
_cell.length_b   1.000
_cell.length_c   1.000
_cell.angle_alpha   90.00
_cell.angle_beta   90.00
_cell.angle_gamma   90.00
#
_symmetry.space_group_name_H-M   'P 1'
#
loop_
_entity.id
_entity.type
_entity.pdbx_description
1 polymer ?
#
loop_
_entity_poly.entity_id
_entity_poly.type
_entity_poly.pdbx_seq_one_letter_code
_entity_poly.pdbx_strand_id
1 'polypeptide(L)'
;MASAKFTSQIVDDDYTHALRVYRDGISGAVRLQASVYKRPKEHTPIWTAFITSHLNRKFWLRRIDERTVIVRDLQLSIFMMPEDYMPGTTVRGDHILKFKFKSGERILQDTFLDNHKV
;
A
#
# COMPACT_ATOMS: atom_id res chain seq x y z
N MET A 1 -17.99 6.85 -7.51
CA MET A 1 -16.89 7.42 -6.70
C MET A 1 -16.16 6.28 -6.00
N ALA A 2 -14.82 6.31 -5.99
CA ALA A 2 -14.03 5.36 -5.19
C ALA A 2 -14.06 5.77 -3.71
N SER A 3 -14.47 4.86 -2.83
CA SER A 3 -14.42 5.07 -1.38
C SER A 3 -13.23 4.33 -0.79
N ALA A 4 -12.67 4.86 0.31
CA ALA A 4 -11.65 4.14 1.06
C ALA A 4 -12.29 2.89 1.68
N LYS A 5 -11.78 1.71 1.31
CA LYS A 5 -12.21 0.42 1.86
C LYS A 5 -11.45 0.06 3.12
N PHE A 6 -10.21 0.53 3.23
CA PHE A 6 -9.32 0.25 4.35
C PHE A 6 -8.39 1.43 4.61
N THR A 7 -8.10 1.68 5.88
CA THR A 7 -7.08 2.63 6.33
C THR A 7 -6.27 1.99 7.45
N SER A 8 -4.95 2.11 7.37
CA SER A 8 -4.02 1.68 8.42
C SER A 8 -2.78 2.56 8.47
N GLN A 9 -1.91 2.30 9.42
CA GLN A 9 -0.62 2.97 9.58
C GLN A 9 0.50 2.05 9.14
N ILE A 10 1.36 2.55 8.27
CA ILE A 10 2.63 1.92 7.91
C ILE A 10 3.79 2.73 8.47
N VAL A 11 4.89 2.07 8.72
CA VAL A 11 6.20 2.67 8.98
C VAL A 11 7.02 2.47 7.72
N ASP A 12 7.41 3.57 7.12
CA ASP A 12 8.30 3.63 5.95
C ASP A 12 9.26 4.80 6.21
N ASP A 13 10.43 4.83 5.60
CA ASP A 13 11.43 5.92 5.73
C ASP A 13 11.63 6.51 7.16
N ASP A 14 11.50 5.68 8.20
CA ASP A 14 11.49 6.05 9.63
C ASP A 14 10.31 6.93 10.11
N TYR A 15 9.34 7.23 9.25
CA TYR A 15 8.11 7.95 9.58
C TYR A 15 6.87 7.03 9.60
N THR A 16 5.83 7.49 10.30
CA THR A 16 4.51 6.84 10.22
C THR A 16 3.69 7.51 9.13
N HIS A 17 3.14 6.70 8.23
CA HIS A 17 2.26 7.13 7.14
C HIS A 17 0.90 6.47 7.26
N ALA A 18 -0.13 7.15 6.77
CA ALA A 18 -1.44 6.54 6.60
C ALA A 18 -1.49 5.84 5.24
N LEU A 19 -1.71 4.53 5.24
CA LEU A 19 -1.98 3.73 4.05
C LEU A 19 -3.49 3.61 3.85
N ARG A 20 -3.98 3.94 2.66
CA ARG A 20 -5.38 3.78 2.27
C ARG A 20 -5.50 2.88 1.06
N VAL A 21 -6.53 2.03 1.07
CA VAL A 21 -6.94 1.24 -0.08
C VAL A 21 -8.26 1.80 -0.60
N TYR A 22 -8.28 2.22 -1.85
CA TYR A 22 -9.48 2.63 -2.55
C TYR A 22 -9.88 1.54 -3.53
N ARG A 23 -11.19 1.30 -3.65
CA ARG A 23 -11.76 0.46 -4.71
C ARG A 23 -12.76 1.26 -5.50
N ASP A 24 -12.56 1.31 -6.81
CA ASP A 24 -13.55 1.87 -7.71
C ASP A 24 -14.76 0.93 -7.79
N GLY A 25 -15.95 1.50 -7.58
CA GLY A 25 -17.18 0.71 -7.51
C GLY A 25 -17.67 0.18 -8.87
N ILE A 26 -17.16 0.73 -9.97
CA ILE A 26 -17.60 0.38 -11.33
C ILE A 26 -16.62 -0.61 -11.96
N SER A 27 -15.33 -0.25 -12.01
CA SER A 27 -14.27 -1.07 -12.62
C SER A 27 -13.67 -2.11 -11.67
N GLY A 28 -13.90 -1.98 -10.35
CA GLY A 28 -13.24 -2.81 -9.35
C GLY A 28 -11.75 -2.50 -9.16
N ALA A 29 -11.19 -1.51 -9.88
CA ALA A 29 -9.79 -1.15 -9.80
C ALA A 29 -9.40 -0.76 -8.37
N VAL A 30 -8.25 -1.28 -7.92
CA VAL A 30 -7.74 -1.03 -6.56
C VAL A 30 -6.56 -0.07 -6.62
N ARG A 31 -6.57 0.94 -5.74
CA ARG A 31 -5.51 1.92 -5.60
C ARG A 31 -5.01 1.96 -4.16
N LEU A 32 -3.70 1.82 -4.00
CA LEU A 32 -2.99 2.11 -2.76
C LEU A 32 -2.55 3.57 -2.74
N GLN A 33 -2.60 4.19 -1.57
CA GLN A 33 -2.08 5.53 -1.35
C GLN A 33 -1.47 5.63 0.04
N ALA A 34 -0.21 6.06 0.11
CA ALA A 34 0.38 6.54 1.35
C ALA A 34 0.26 8.06 1.45
N SER A 35 -0.03 8.55 2.64
CA SER A 35 -0.02 9.99 2.94
C SER A 35 0.64 10.25 4.28
N VAL A 36 1.10 11.48 4.48
CA VAL A 36 1.56 11.96 5.78
C VAL A 36 0.48 11.71 6.84
N TYR A 37 0.87 11.10 7.97
CA TYR A 37 -0.02 10.82 9.09
C TYR A 37 -0.05 11.96 10.12
N LYS A 38 1.07 12.65 10.37
CA LYS A 38 1.16 13.70 11.39
C LYS A 38 0.75 15.07 10.83
N ARG A 39 0.06 15.88 11.65
CA ARG A 39 -0.29 17.28 11.35
C ARG A 39 0.96 18.17 11.23
N PRO A 40 0.92 19.29 10.48
CA PRO A 40 -0.24 19.93 9.82
C PRO A 40 -0.50 19.45 8.38
N LYS A 41 0.37 18.63 7.79
CA LYS A 41 0.26 18.15 6.39
C LYS A 41 -0.49 16.81 6.27
N GLU A 42 -1.32 16.48 7.26
CA GLU A 42 -2.12 15.25 7.28
C GLU A 42 -2.90 15.13 5.96
N HIS A 43 -2.94 13.92 5.38
CA HIS A 43 -3.54 13.61 4.07
C HIS A 43 -2.76 14.04 2.83
N THR A 44 -1.63 14.74 2.95
CA THR A 44 -0.76 15.01 1.78
C THR A 44 -0.23 13.69 1.22
N PRO A 45 -0.54 13.34 -0.05
CA PRO A 45 -0.11 12.07 -0.62
C PRO A 45 1.40 12.07 -0.83
N ILE A 46 2.04 10.95 -0.45
CA ILE A 46 3.47 10.71 -0.64
C ILE A 46 3.67 9.90 -1.90
N TRP A 47 2.86 8.85 -2.07
CA TRP A 47 2.80 8.07 -3.29
C TRP A 47 1.42 7.47 -3.50
N THR A 48 1.13 7.12 -4.75
CA THR A 48 0.02 6.24 -5.11
C THR A 48 0.50 5.11 -6.00
N ALA A 49 -0.20 3.97 -5.95
CA ALA A 49 0.04 2.85 -6.83
C ALA A 49 -1.28 2.17 -7.17
N PHE A 50 -1.42 1.72 -8.40
CA PHE A 50 -2.58 0.96 -8.85
C PHE A 50 -2.25 -0.52 -8.86
N ILE A 51 -3.19 -1.32 -8.38
CA ILE A 51 -3.10 -2.77 -8.47
C ILE A 51 -3.65 -3.15 -9.84
N THR A 52 -2.75 -3.38 -10.80
CA THR A 52 -3.13 -3.74 -12.18
C THR A 52 -3.25 -5.25 -12.34
N SER A 53 -3.91 -5.71 -13.40
CA SER A 53 -4.03 -7.12 -13.76
C SER A 53 -2.67 -7.85 -13.90
N HIS A 54 -1.56 -7.12 -14.10
CA HIS A 54 -0.21 -7.68 -14.11
C HIS A 54 0.23 -8.23 -12.75
N LEU A 55 -0.39 -7.77 -11.67
CA LEU A 55 -0.20 -8.30 -10.32
C LEU A 55 -0.94 -9.63 -10.10
N ASN A 56 -1.68 -10.16 -11.08
CA ASN A 56 -2.27 -11.51 -11.00
C ASN A 56 -1.22 -12.64 -11.09
N ARG A 57 0.08 -12.34 -11.04
CA ARG A 57 1.12 -13.35 -10.83
C ARG A 57 0.96 -13.93 -9.42
N LYS A 58 1.10 -15.26 -9.31
CA LYS A 58 1.15 -15.93 -8.01
C LYS A 58 2.18 -15.21 -7.12
N PHE A 59 1.82 -14.95 -5.86
CA PHE A 59 2.70 -14.36 -4.85
C PHE A 59 3.10 -12.89 -5.08
N TRP A 60 2.28 -12.08 -5.74
CA TRP A 60 2.51 -10.63 -5.82
C TRP A 60 2.50 -9.95 -4.45
N LEU A 61 1.66 -10.45 -3.53
CA LEU A 61 1.62 -10.07 -2.12
C LEU A 61 2.17 -11.23 -1.27
N ARG A 62 3.27 -10.99 -0.55
CA ARG A 62 3.92 -12.00 0.29
C ARG A 62 4.11 -11.49 1.71
N ARG A 63 3.53 -12.18 2.69
CA ARG A 63 3.77 -11.92 4.11
C ARG A 63 5.16 -12.45 4.51
N ILE A 64 5.90 -11.65 5.26
CA ILE A 64 7.24 -12.01 5.79
C ILE A 64 7.17 -12.27 7.28
N ASP A 65 6.44 -11.42 8.00
CA ASP A 65 6.19 -11.56 9.43
C ASP A 65 4.80 -11.04 9.79
N GLU A 66 4.50 -10.83 11.07
CA GLU A 66 3.19 -10.35 11.55
C GLU A 66 2.85 -8.89 11.20
N ARG A 67 3.78 -8.13 10.65
CA ARG A 67 3.61 -6.71 10.32
C ARG A 67 4.16 -6.35 8.95
N THR A 68 4.96 -7.21 8.33
CA THR A 68 5.65 -6.90 7.09
C THR A 68 5.09 -7.71 5.93
N VAL A 69 4.68 -7.02 4.88
CA VAL A 69 4.33 -7.62 3.58
C VAL A 69 5.22 -7.04 2.49
N ILE A 70 5.60 -7.89 1.55
CA ILE A 70 6.27 -7.52 0.31
C ILE A 70 5.24 -7.46 -0.79
N VAL A 71 5.27 -6.39 -1.58
CA VAL A 71 4.46 -6.19 -2.77
C VAL A 71 5.38 -6.14 -3.99
N ARG A 72 5.29 -7.18 -4.83
CA ARG A 72 6.07 -7.30 -6.06
C ARG A 72 5.42 -6.51 -7.18
N ASP A 73 6.23 -6.05 -8.13
CA ASP A 73 5.80 -5.36 -9.35
C ASP A 73 4.88 -4.14 -9.09
N LEU A 74 4.87 -3.61 -7.86
CA LEU A 74 4.07 -2.43 -7.51
C LEU A 74 4.76 -1.18 -8.05
N GLN A 75 4.08 -0.43 -8.92
CA GLN A 75 4.62 0.80 -9.48
C GLN A 75 4.15 2.00 -8.66
N LEU A 76 5.06 2.58 -7.86
CA LEU A 76 4.78 3.79 -7.09
C LEU A 76 4.92 5.04 -7.98
N SER A 77 3.86 5.83 -8.06
CA SER A 77 3.95 7.24 -8.45
C SER A 77 4.22 8.07 -7.20
N ILE A 78 5.49 8.45 -7.00
CA ILE A 78 5.97 9.20 -5.84
C ILE A 78 5.83 10.70 -6.13
N PHE A 79 5.29 11.45 -5.17
CA PHE A 79 5.07 12.90 -5.28
C PHE A 79 6.11 13.73 -4.51
N MET A 80 6.94 13.07 -3.73
CA MET A 80 8.03 13.67 -2.95
C MET A 80 9.34 13.63 -3.72
N MET A 81 10.26 14.55 -3.41
CA MET A 81 11.62 14.47 -3.95
C MET A 81 12.37 13.27 -3.37
N PRO A 82 13.32 12.67 -4.10
CA PRO A 82 14.09 11.52 -3.59
C PRO A 82 14.85 11.81 -2.30
N GLU A 83 15.26 13.07 -2.06
CA GLU A 83 15.89 13.50 -0.81
C GLU A 83 14.94 13.51 0.39
N ASP A 84 13.64 13.65 0.15
CA ASP A 84 12.61 13.77 1.19
C ASP A 84 11.89 12.46 1.49
N TYR A 85 11.94 11.50 0.57
CA TYR A 85 11.26 10.21 0.70
C TYR A 85 11.88 9.16 -0.20
N MET A 86 12.20 8.00 0.38
CA MET A 86 12.64 6.83 -0.35
C MET A 86 11.87 5.60 0.15
N PRO A 87 11.08 4.93 -0.70
CA PRO A 87 10.28 3.79 -0.28
C PRO A 87 11.18 2.63 0.13
N GLY A 88 10.81 1.93 1.20
CA GLY A 88 11.47 0.68 1.56
C GLY A 88 11.33 -0.37 0.46
N THR A 89 12.47 -0.86 -0.06
CA THR A 89 12.52 -1.94 -1.04
C THR A 89 13.46 -3.06 -0.61
N THR A 90 13.20 -4.27 -1.09
CA THR A 90 14.17 -5.37 -1.01
C THR A 90 15.33 -5.16 -1.99
N VAL A 91 16.36 -6.01 -1.90
CA VAL A 91 17.47 -6.06 -2.88
C VAL A 91 16.98 -6.28 -4.33
N ARG A 92 15.79 -6.88 -4.51
CA ARG A 92 15.19 -7.12 -5.83
C ARG A 92 14.33 -5.95 -6.32
N GLY A 93 14.19 -4.88 -5.53
CA GLY A 93 13.30 -3.77 -5.83
C GLY A 93 11.84 -3.98 -5.40
N ASP A 94 11.48 -5.15 -4.84
CA ASP A 94 10.11 -5.36 -4.33
C ASP A 94 9.81 -4.41 -3.18
N HIS A 95 8.63 -3.78 -3.18
CA HIS A 95 8.24 -2.81 -2.15
C HIS A 95 7.91 -3.50 -0.83
N ILE A 96 8.34 -2.89 0.28
CA ILE A 96 8.09 -3.36 1.63
C ILE A 96 7.03 -2.47 2.26
N LEU A 97 5.90 -3.06 2.67
CA LEU A 97 4.92 -2.39 3.51
C LEU A 97 5.02 -2.96 4.93
N LYS A 98 5.53 -2.15 5.86
CA LYS A 98 5.64 -2.50 7.27
C LYS A 98 4.53 -1.83 8.06
N PHE A 99 3.52 -2.59 8.46
CA PHE A 99 2.42 -2.11 9.27
C PHE A 99 2.86 -1.78 10.69
N LYS A 100 2.29 -0.72 11.25
CA LYS A 100 2.50 -0.37 12.65
C LYS A 100 1.83 -1.37 13.60
N PHE A 101 0.69 -1.93 13.19
CA PHE A 101 -0.13 -2.86 13.96
C PHE A 101 -0.35 -4.17 13.21
N LYS A 102 -0.37 -5.30 13.95
CA LYS A 102 -0.56 -6.67 13.42
C LYS A 102 -1.96 -6.96 12.82
N SER A 103 -2.87 -5.99 12.82
CA SER A 103 -4.18 -6.16 12.18
C SER A 103 -4.18 -5.59 10.76
N GLY A 104 -3.21 -4.71 10.46
CA GLY A 104 -3.18 -3.99 9.20
C GLY A 104 -2.91 -4.88 7.99
N GLU A 105 -2.02 -5.87 8.14
CA GLU A 105 -1.64 -6.78 7.06
C GLU A 105 -2.77 -7.74 6.71
N ARG A 106 -3.49 -8.25 7.73
CA ARG A 106 -4.60 -9.17 7.53
C ARG A 106 -5.74 -8.48 6.77
N ILE A 107 -6.10 -7.26 7.17
CA ILE A 107 -7.18 -6.52 6.50
C ILE A 107 -6.78 -6.14 5.07
N LEU A 108 -5.50 -5.82 4.82
CA LEU A 108 -4.99 -5.61 3.47
C LEU A 108 -5.20 -6.88 2.63
N GLN A 109 -4.78 -8.05 3.14
CA GLN A 109 -4.95 -9.33 2.45
C GLN A 109 -6.42 -9.66 2.19
N ASP A 110 -7.31 -9.50 3.18
CA ASP A 110 -8.74 -9.78 3.04
C ASP A 110 -9.36 -8.87 1.96
N THR A 111 -9.01 -7.58 1.96
CA THR A 111 -9.42 -6.62 0.91
C THR A 111 -8.97 -7.07 -0.48
N PHE A 112 -7.86 -7.81 -0.58
CA PHE A 112 -7.33 -8.32 -1.84
C PHE A 112 -7.85 -9.70 -2.22
N LEU A 113 -8.08 -10.61 -1.26
CA LEU A 113 -8.55 -11.98 -1.48
C LEU A 113 -10.03 -12.05 -1.81
N ASP A 114 -10.84 -11.10 -1.34
CA ASP A 114 -12.23 -10.92 -1.77
C ASP A 114 -12.34 -10.62 -3.29
N ASN A 115 -11.24 -10.26 -3.97
CA ASN A 115 -11.22 -9.99 -5.41
C ASN A 115 -11.21 -11.25 -6.30
N HIS A 116 -11.15 -12.47 -5.75
CA HIS A 116 -11.15 -13.71 -6.54
C HIS A 116 -12.48 -14.50 -6.46
N LYS A 117 -13.58 -13.90 -5.97
CA LYS A 117 -14.91 -14.52 -5.91
C LYS A 117 -15.92 -13.99 -6.94
N VAL A 118 -15.47 -13.36 -8.02
CA VAL A 118 -16.34 -13.00 -9.16
C VAL A 118 -16.04 -13.89 -10.34
#